data_AF-A0A9E5DY80-F1
#
_entry.id   AF-A0A9E5DY80-F1
#
_cell.length_a   1.000
_cell.length_b   1.000
_cell.length_c   1.000
_cell.angle_alpha   90.00
_cell.angle_beta   90.00
_cell.angle_gamma   90.00
#
_symmetry.space_group_name_H-M   'P 1'
#
loop_
_entity.id
_entity.type
_entity.pdbx_description
1 polymer ?
#
loop_
_entity_poly.entity_id
_entity_poly.type
_entity_poly.pdbx_seq_one_letter_code
_entity_poly.pdbx_strand_id
1 'polypeptide(L)'
;MPDRSPPPSDPQRRPPRDRGDNRRPATGHRGHPGSQKPRHRAEPPPVPPHLPTWPHTVSLVLRPGTATPVLAGHPWLFSGAIAHIVAGPDTTIAAGVRCCVFDQHARYLGVGYYNPDSQIAVRVMAAALDGLEPQQLPELAEIAAQRVRQAVQLRRQLGLPSADTTAFRLLNADGDLLPGCTIDRYADGAVVQLSTAGAWLLRQAVVDALHAEGLTWCCLRVPTDIHPSEGLLGGSTENHGPVPTKLTVLLAGMQFELEPGSGQKTGLYCDQRDNHLRVAQLVAGRFVIDAFCHFGGFGLQAARAGATKVLCVDASQRAVDATFAHAELNGVVVQVQCGDAIHVLRQFGDAADQAKPSLVIVDPPKYATKAAALEAALKKYQALNAVALRAVQDGGWLVSCSCSGLVEPPAFVRMLAMAAHEAGVSVQLVELRGPSADHPTAPAHAEGRYLKVAILRVLSKA
;
A
#
# COMPACT_ATOMS: atom_id res chain seq x y z
N MET A 1 -13.09 -17.32 -71.83
CA MET A 1 -12.46 -17.04 -73.15
C MET A 1 -13.39 -16.13 -73.91
N PRO A 2 -12.89 -15.14 -74.66
CA PRO A 2 -11.56 -14.49 -74.64
C PRO A 2 -11.66 -13.04 -74.09
N ASP A 3 -10.63 -12.19 -73.99
CA ASP A 3 -9.19 -12.26 -74.37
C ASP A 3 -8.38 -11.46 -73.31
N ARG A 4 -7.31 -11.99 -72.68
CA ARG A 4 -5.90 -12.23 -73.11
C ARG A 4 -4.96 -11.02 -73.08
N SER A 5 -3.99 -11.10 -72.17
CA SER A 5 -2.71 -10.35 -72.07
C SER A 5 -1.69 -10.81 -73.15
N PRO A 6 -0.49 -10.20 -73.37
CA PRO A 6 0.62 -10.11 -72.36
C PRO A 6 1.60 -8.88 -72.44
N PRO A 7 2.56 -8.75 -71.48
CA PRO A 7 3.67 -7.75 -71.46
C PRO A 7 4.99 -8.39 -72.05
N PRO A 8 6.26 -7.84 -72.01
CA PRO A 8 7.01 -7.22 -70.87
C PRO A 8 8.03 -6.07 -71.20
N SER A 9 8.75 -5.54 -70.19
CA SER A 9 10.25 -5.47 -70.17
C SER A 9 10.87 -4.75 -68.93
N ASP A 10 11.90 -5.39 -68.36
CA ASP A 10 13.00 -4.82 -67.55
C ASP A 10 14.27 -5.56 -68.00
N PRO A 11 15.39 -4.89 -68.28
CA PRO A 11 16.63 -5.34 -67.63
C PRO A 11 17.72 -4.29 -67.32
N GLN A 12 18.27 -4.39 -66.10
CA GLN A 12 19.71 -4.54 -65.76
C GLN A 12 20.66 -3.33 -65.50
N ARG A 13 21.24 -3.37 -64.27
CA ARG A 13 22.68 -3.35 -63.90
C ARG A 13 23.60 -2.13 -64.19
N ARG A 14 23.89 -1.37 -63.09
CA ARG A 14 25.21 -0.98 -62.50
C ARG A 14 26.49 -1.11 -63.36
N PRO A 15 27.48 -0.16 -63.27
CA PRO A 15 28.35 -0.09 -62.08
C PRO A 15 28.83 1.36 -61.71
N PRO A 16 30.02 1.66 -61.10
CA PRO A 16 30.04 2.44 -59.86
C PRO A 16 30.80 3.79 -59.93
N ARG A 17 30.63 4.66 -58.93
CA ARG A 17 31.70 5.57 -58.48
C ARG A 17 31.59 5.89 -56.98
N ASP A 18 32.77 6.06 -56.40
CA ASP A 18 33.08 6.01 -54.97
C ASP A 18 33.50 7.40 -54.46
N ARG A 19 33.55 7.55 -53.13
CA ARG A 19 34.19 8.64 -52.35
C ARG A 19 33.42 9.96 -52.19
N GLY A 20 32.89 10.11 -50.98
CA GLY A 20 32.34 11.33 -50.38
C GLY A 20 32.16 11.11 -48.88
N ASP A 21 33.27 10.87 -48.17
CA ASP A 21 33.27 10.43 -46.78
C ASP A 21 32.65 11.50 -45.85
N ASN A 22 31.68 11.07 -45.04
CA ASN A 22 31.23 11.85 -43.88
C ASN A 22 30.82 10.91 -42.73
N ARG A 23 31.74 10.01 -42.36
CA ARG A 23 31.67 9.20 -41.14
C ARG A 23 31.64 10.10 -39.90
N ARG A 24 30.46 10.28 -39.30
CA ARG A 24 30.36 10.70 -37.90
C ARG A 24 30.89 9.56 -37.01
N PRO A 25 31.89 9.78 -36.15
CA PRO A 25 32.51 8.70 -35.39
C PRO A 25 31.61 8.25 -34.23
N ALA A 26 31.29 6.96 -34.20
CA ALA A 26 30.83 6.30 -33.00
C ALA A 26 32.03 6.08 -32.05
N THR A 27 32.33 7.06 -31.19
CA THR A 27 33.30 6.89 -30.11
C THR A 27 32.63 6.23 -28.90
N GLY A 28 32.74 4.91 -28.82
CA GLY A 28 32.42 4.19 -27.60
C GLY A 28 33.41 4.57 -26.48
N HIS A 29 32.97 5.38 -25.52
CA HIS A 29 33.71 5.52 -24.27
C HIS A 29 33.56 4.23 -23.44
N ARG A 30 34.50 3.30 -23.64
CA ARG A 30 34.91 2.38 -22.58
C ARG A 30 35.54 3.23 -21.48
N GLY A 31 34.72 3.69 -20.54
CA GLY A 31 35.23 4.16 -19.27
C GLY A 31 35.88 2.98 -18.56
N HIS A 32 37.19 3.04 -18.32
CA HIS A 32 37.77 2.25 -17.22
C HIS A 32 37.00 2.54 -15.93
N PRO A 33 36.98 1.63 -14.94
CA PRO A 33 36.43 1.90 -13.63
C PRO A 33 37.29 2.96 -12.94
N GLY A 34 37.02 4.23 -13.25
CA GLY A 34 37.55 5.37 -12.53
C GLY A 34 37.16 5.18 -11.08
N SER A 35 38.15 5.05 -10.21
CA SER A 35 37.97 4.90 -8.79
C SER A 35 37.04 6.01 -8.31
N GLN A 36 35.82 5.63 -7.91
CA GLN A 36 34.96 6.52 -7.14
C GLN A 36 35.71 6.79 -5.85
N LYS A 37 36.43 7.92 -5.80
CA LYS A 37 36.94 8.46 -4.55
C LYS A 37 35.74 8.45 -3.60
N PRO A 38 35.87 7.88 -2.38
CA PRO A 38 34.78 7.92 -1.42
C PRO A 38 34.36 9.38 -1.31
N ARG A 39 33.06 9.67 -1.52
CA ARG A 39 32.53 11.00 -1.25
C ARG A 39 32.80 11.25 0.22
N HIS A 40 33.85 12.02 0.52
CA HIS A 40 34.17 12.42 1.88
C HIS A 40 32.90 13.04 2.43
N ARG A 41 32.31 12.36 3.41
CA ARG A 41 31.13 12.83 4.11
C ARG A 41 31.61 14.10 4.81
N ALA A 42 31.20 15.26 4.30
CA ALA A 42 31.61 16.54 4.87
C ALA A 42 31.36 16.49 6.38
N GLU A 43 32.33 16.96 7.16
CA GLU A 43 32.20 16.99 8.62
C GLU A 43 30.90 17.72 8.99
N PRO A 44 30.16 17.23 9.99
CA PRO A 44 28.95 17.92 10.42
C PRO A 44 29.32 19.35 10.85
N PRO A 45 28.51 20.38 10.49
CA PRO A 45 28.73 21.73 11.01
C PRO A 45 28.69 21.72 12.54
N PRO A 46 29.27 22.70 13.26
CA PRO A 46 29.16 22.73 14.72
C PRO A 46 27.70 22.75 15.21
N VAL A 47 27.46 22.28 16.43
CA VAL A 47 26.13 22.39 17.08
C VAL A 47 25.77 23.88 17.21
N PRO A 48 24.53 24.30 16.86
CA PRO A 48 24.12 25.68 17.05
C PRO A 48 24.20 26.10 18.53
N PRO A 49 24.80 27.27 18.86
CA PRO A 49 25.11 27.65 20.25
C PRO A 49 23.88 27.99 21.11
N HIS A 50 22.68 28.08 20.50
CA HIS A 50 21.42 28.38 21.17
C HIS A 50 20.37 27.27 20.95
N LEU A 51 20.80 26.04 20.67
CA LEU A 51 19.89 24.91 20.52
C LEU A 51 19.14 24.65 21.84
N PRO A 52 17.79 24.76 21.87
CA PRO A 52 17.04 24.51 23.09
C PRO A 52 17.08 23.03 23.51
N THR A 53 16.93 22.77 24.81
CA THR A 53 16.80 21.42 25.39
C THR A 53 15.73 21.39 26.47
N TRP A 54 15.11 20.22 26.69
CA TRP A 54 14.06 20.00 27.67
C TRP A 54 14.25 18.66 28.38
N PRO A 55 13.71 18.49 29.60
CA PRO A 55 13.68 17.19 30.27
C PRO A 55 13.08 16.08 29.39
N HIS A 56 13.63 14.87 29.52
CA HIS A 56 13.18 13.65 28.83
C HIS A 56 13.06 13.77 27.29
N THR A 57 13.78 14.72 26.68
CA THR A 57 13.64 15.11 25.27
C THR A 57 14.99 15.22 24.58
N VAL A 58 15.08 14.72 23.36
CA VAL A 58 16.26 14.81 22.50
C VAL A 58 16.11 15.92 21.45
N SER A 59 17.02 16.88 21.42
CA SER A 59 17.10 17.88 20.35
C SER A 59 17.98 17.37 19.21
N LEU A 60 17.40 17.26 18.01
CA LEU A 60 18.02 16.69 16.81
C LEU A 60 18.28 17.80 15.79
N VAL A 61 19.54 17.95 15.37
CA VAL A 61 19.92 18.93 14.34
C VAL A 61 20.15 18.20 13.03
N LEU A 62 19.48 18.64 11.96
CA LEU A 62 19.63 18.08 10.62
C LEU A 62 20.89 18.59 9.91
N ARG A 63 21.40 17.78 8.97
CA ARG A 63 22.48 18.20 8.06
C ARG A 63 21.98 19.32 7.13
N PRO A 64 22.87 20.24 6.68
CA PRO A 64 22.53 21.23 5.68
C PRO A 64 21.86 20.60 4.45
N GLY A 65 20.70 21.12 4.06
CA GLY A 65 19.95 20.67 2.90
C GLY A 65 19.05 19.44 3.10
N THR A 66 18.99 18.82 4.29
CA THR A 66 18.11 17.66 4.55
C THR A 66 16.78 17.99 5.23
N ALA A 67 16.50 19.27 5.52
CA ALA A 67 15.26 19.73 6.14
C ALA A 67 14.04 19.78 5.20
N THR A 68 14.27 19.90 3.88
CA THR A 68 13.20 20.12 2.88
C THR A 68 12.06 19.09 2.93
N PRO A 69 12.30 17.76 3.09
CA PRO A 69 11.22 16.79 3.20
C PRO A 69 10.30 17.05 4.40
N VAL A 70 10.85 17.35 5.58
CA VAL A 70 10.05 17.63 6.78
C VAL A 70 9.26 18.93 6.63
N LEU A 71 9.87 19.97 6.05
CA LEU A 71 9.18 21.22 5.72
C LEU A 71 8.02 21.03 4.72
N ALA A 72 8.11 20.02 3.84
CA ALA A 72 7.04 19.63 2.94
C ALA A 72 5.98 18.70 3.59
N GLY A 73 6.14 18.32 4.85
CA GLY A 73 5.24 17.42 5.58
C GLY A 73 5.60 15.93 5.48
N HIS A 74 6.84 15.57 5.15
CA HIS A 74 7.29 14.18 5.19
C HIS A 74 7.41 13.70 6.65
N PRO A 75 6.74 12.60 7.05
CA PRO A 75 6.67 12.16 8.44
C PRO A 75 7.96 11.50 8.93
N TRP A 76 8.83 11.03 8.03
CA TRP A 76 10.07 10.34 8.40
C TRP A 76 11.32 11.20 8.19
N LEU A 77 12.26 11.09 9.13
CA LEU A 77 13.66 11.42 8.90
C LEU A 77 14.50 10.15 8.99
N PHE A 78 15.35 9.94 7.99
CA PHE A 78 16.31 8.86 8.01
C PHE A 78 17.52 9.22 8.89
N SER A 79 18.14 8.21 9.52
CA SER A 79 19.40 8.35 10.29
C SER A 79 20.48 9.12 9.50
N GLY A 80 20.51 8.90 8.18
CA GLY A 80 21.35 9.60 7.21
C GLY A 80 21.18 11.12 7.16
N ALA A 81 20.08 11.69 7.67
CA ALA A 81 19.80 13.13 7.69
C ALA A 81 20.29 13.87 8.95
N ILE A 82 20.55 13.17 10.07
CA ILE A 82 20.83 13.77 11.38
C ILE A 82 22.32 14.13 11.53
N ALA A 83 22.63 15.41 11.78
CA ALA A 83 23.97 15.90 12.07
C ALA A 83 24.34 15.70 13.55
N HIS A 84 23.46 16.14 14.47
CA HIS A 84 23.69 16.08 15.91
C HIS A 84 22.48 15.57 16.69
N ILE A 85 22.78 15.04 17.87
CA ILE A 85 21.83 14.51 18.84
C ILE A 85 22.25 15.10 20.18
N VAL A 86 21.39 15.91 20.79
CA VAL A 86 21.64 16.55 22.09
C VAL A 86 20.56 16.09 23.06
N ALA A 87 20.94 15.29 24.05
CA ALA A 87 20.03 14.92 25.14
C ALA A 87 19.82 16.13 26.07
N GLY A 88 18.57 16.40 26.43
CA GLY A 88 18.26 17.33 27.51
C GLY A 88 18.47 16.71 28.90
N PRO A 89 18.12 17.44 29.97
CA PRO A 89 18.12 16.91 31.33
C PRO A 89 17.34 15.60 31.45
N ASP A 90 17.78 14.71 32.34
CA ASP A 90 17.08 13.45 32.69
C ASP A 90 16.65 12.59 31.48
N THR A 91 17.37 12.69 30.36
CA THR A 91 17.00 12.08 29.08
C THR A 91 17.83 10.84 28.79
N THR A 92 17.22 9.66 28.93
CA THR A 92 17.77 8.41 28.39
C THR A 92 17.43 8.31 26.91
N ILE A 93 18.44 8.22 26.04
CA ILE A 93 18.24 7.99 24.61
C ILE A 93 17.88 6.51 24.41
N ALA A 94 16.61 6.24 24.10
CA ALA A 94 16.07 4.90 23.85
C ALA A 94 15.05 4.93 22.70
N ALA A 95 14.68 3.77 22.17
CA ALA A 95 13.67 3.67 21.12
C ALA A 95 12.31 4.21 21.59
N GLY A 96 11.80 5.22 20.87
CA GLY A 96 10.55 5.91 21.20
C GLY A 96 10.71 7.17 22.07
N VAL A 97 11.93 7.58 22.43
CA VAL A 97 12.17 8.82 23.20
C VAL A 97 11.63 10.06 22.45
N ARG A 98 11.05 11.00 23.18
CA ARG A 98 10.57 12.27 22.62
C ARG A 98 11.72 13.05 22.00
N CYS A 99 11.48 13.67 20.85
CA CYS A 99 12.47 14.51 20.19
C CYS A 99 11.87 15.73 19.50
N CYS A 100 12.67 16.80 19.47
CA CYS A 100 12.42 18.02 18.73
C CYS A 100 13.44 18.13 17.59
N VAL A 101 12.97 18.44 16.38
CA VAL A 101 13.79 18.50 15.17
C VAL A 101 14.09 19.96 14.82
N PHE A 102 15.35 20.25 14.51
CA PHE A 102 15.85 21.56 14.11
C PHE A 102 16.70 21.48 12.84
N ASP A 103 16.75 22.56 12.07
CA ASP A 103 17.72 22.70 10.98
C ASP A 103 19.10 23.18 11.48
N GLN A 104 20.07 23.29 10.56
CA GLN A 104 21.43 23.75 10.88
C GLN A 104 21.52 25.19 11.42
N HIS A 105 20.43 25.96 11.42
CA HIS A 105 20.33 27.31 11.97
C HIS A 105 19.51 27.37 13.26
N ALA A 106 19.26 26.21 13.91
CA ALA A 106 18.40 26.05 15.08
C ALA A 106 16.94 26.47 14.86
N ARG A 107 16.45 26.52 13.61
CA ARG A 107 15.03 26.74 13.35
C ARG A 107 14.27 25.43 13.59
N TYR A 108 13.23 25.51 14.40
CA TYR A 108 12.38 24.36 14.73
C TYR A 108 11.60 23.87 13.50
N LEU A 109 11.50 22.55 13.35
CA LEU A 109 10.85 21.89 12.22
C LEU A 109 9.65 21.02 12.65
N GLY A 110 9.69 20.46 13.86
CA GLY A 110 8.61 19.60 14.38
C GLY A 110 9.02 18.74 15.57
N VAL A 111 8.04 18.04 16.14
CA VAL A 111 8.17 17.15 17.29
C VAL A 111 7.68 15.75 16.92
N GLY A 112 8.30 14.74 17.52
CA GLY A 112 7.95 13.35 17.32
C GLY A 112 8.75 12.45 18.26
N TYR A 113 8.98 11.21 17.85
CA TYR A 113 9.82 10.28 18.60
C TYR A 113 11.00 9.76 17.78
N TYR A 114 12.10 9.49 18.48
CA TYR A 114 13.38 9.05 17.95
C TYR A 114 13.61 7.56 18.28
N ASN A 115 14.23 6.84 17.35
CA ASN A 115 14.74 5.48 17.56
C ASN A 115 16.19 5.40 17.03
N PRO A 116 17.20 5.22 17.89
CA PRO A 116 18.61 5.21 17.48
C PRO A 116 18.98 4.02 16.58
N ASP A 117 18.28 2.89 16.71
CA ASP A 117 18.59 1.65 16.01
C ASP A 117 17.83 1.52 14.67
N SER A 118 16.95 2.48 14.36
CA SER A 118 16.14 2.48 13.14
C SER A 118 16.76 3.31 12.01
N GLN A 119 16.62 2.82 10.77
CA GLN A 119 16.94 3.64 9.59
C GLN A 119 15.96 4.81 9.43
N ILE A 120 14.69 4.63 9.76
CA ILE A 120 13.71 5.71 9.96
C ILE A 120 13.88 6.16 11.41
N ALA A 121 14.86 7.04 11.63
CA ALA A 121 15.36 7.40 12.94
C ALA A 121 14.41 8.35 13.69
N VAL A 122 13.71 9.24 12.99
CA VAL A 122 12.63 10.06 13.58
C VAL A 122 11.33 9.83 12.84
N ARG A 123 10.25 9.78 13.61
CA ARG A 123 8.88 9.83 13.10
C ARG A 123 8.18 11.05 13.70
N VAL A 124 7.95 12.04 12.85
CA VAL A 124 7.36 13.35 13.19
C VAL A 124 5.84 13.17 13.39
N MET A 125 5.33 13.70 14.50
CA MET A 125 3.90 13.65 14.87
C MET A 125 3.22 15.02 14.72
N ALA A 126 3.98 16.10 14.82
CA ALA A 126 3.50 17.46 14.54
C ALA A 126 4.62 18.32 13.97
N ALA A 127 4.30 19.15 12.98
CA ALA A 127 5.26 20.05 12.34
C ALA A 127 5.22 21.44 12.98
N ALA A 128 6.26 22.26 12.78
CA ALA A 128 6.22 23.68 13.16
C ALA A 128 5.03 24.43 12.51
N LEU A 129 4.61 24.00 11.31
CA LEU A 129 3.43 24.52 10.61
C LEU A 129 2.09 24.23 11.30
N ASP A 130 2.04 23.33 12.29
CA ASP A 130 0.86 23.13 13.15
C ASP A 130 0.67 24.30 14.17
N GLY A 131 1.47 25.38 14.06
CA GLY A 131 1.43 26.54 14.97
C GLY A 131 2.09 26.28 16.33
N LEU A 132 2.88 25.21 16.42
CA LEU A 132 3.49 24.74 17.66
C LEU A 132 4.89 25.36 17.85
N GLU A 133 5.01 26.27 18.80
CA GLU A 133 6.30 26.80 19.24
C GLU A 133 7.00 25.85 20.24
N PRO A 134 8.34 25.72 20.21
CA PRO A 134 9.06 24.75 21.05
C PRO A 134 8.82 24.87 22.56
N GLN A 135 8.52 26.08 23.04
CA GLN A 135 8.30 26.38 24.46
C GLN A 135 6.89 25.98 24.96
N GLN A 136 5.98 25.63 24.05
CA GLN A 136 4.57 25.30 24.35
C GLN A 136 4.17 23.93 23.81
N LEU A 137 5.15 23.04 23.57
CA LEU A 137 4.88 21.74 22.96
C LEU A 137 4.10 20.81 23.89
N PRO A 138 2.88 20.38 23.52
CA PRO A 138 2.14 19.38 24.28
C PRO A 138 2.91 18.05 24.33
N GLU A 139 2.57 17.21 25.31
CA GLU A 139 3.16 15.89 25.42
C GLU A 139 2.80 15.00 24.23
N LEU A 140 3.66 14.05 23.88
CA LEU A 140 3.40 13.16 22.74
C LEU A 140 2.08 12.37 22.93
N ALA A 141 1.70 12.08 24.17
CA ALA A 141 0.41 11.47 24.53
C ALA A 141 -0.79 12.37 24.15
N GLU A 142 -0.70 13.68 24.42
CA GLU A 142 -1.74 14.65 24.08
C GLU A 142 -1.85 14.83 22.56
N ILE A 143 -0.71 14.87 21.86
CA ILE A 143 -0.65 14.86 20.39
C ILE A 143 -1.30 13.58 19.85
N ALA A 144 -0.95 12.40 20.38
CA ALA A 144 -1.52 11.13 19.95
C ALA A 144 -3.04 11.09 20.12
N ALA A 145 -3.55 11.49 21.28
CA ALA A 145 -4.99 11.60 21.53
C ALA A 145 -5.66 12.60 20.58
N GLN A 146 -5.00 13.72 20.26
CA GLN A 146 -5.50 14.69 19.28
C GLN A 146 -5.51 14.13 17.85
N ARG A 147 -4.49 13.37 17.43
CA ARG A 147 -4.47 12.71 16.12
C ARG A 147 -5.58 11.64 16.02
N VAL A 148 -5.87 10.89 17.08
CA VAL A 148 -7.04 9.98 17.13
C VAL A 148 -8.34 10.74 16.90
N ARG A 149 -8.58 11.85 17.63
CA ARG A 149 -9.78 12.69 17.43
C ARG A 149 -9.88 13.26 16.01
N GLN A 150 -8.77 13.75 15.46
CA GLN A 150 -8.71 14.26 14.07
C GLN A 150 -9.01 13.15 13.04
N ALA A 151 -8.46 11.95 13.23
CA ALA A 151 -8.71 10.80 12.38
C ALA A 151 -10.20 10.38 12.42
N VAL A 152 -10.82 10.36 13.61
CA VAL A 152 -12.25 10.10 13.80
C VAL A 152 -13.10 11.18 13.10
N GLN A 153 -12.74 12.46 13.24
CA GLN A 153 -13.42 13.57 12.56
C GLN A 153 -13.37 13.43 11.03
N LEU A 154 -12.22 13.05 10.46
CA LEU A 154 -12.09 12.76 9.03
C LEU A 154 -13.05 11.63 8.60
N ARG A 155 -13.13 10.53 9.36
CA ARG A 155 -14.04 9.42 8.99
C ARG A 155 -15.51 9.82 9.12
N ARG A 156 -15.88 10.63 10.12
CA ARG A 156 -17.22 11.24 10.20
C ARG A 156 -17.53 12.10 8.97
N GLN A 157 -16.58 12.90 8.47
CA GLN A 157 -16.73 13.70 7.25
C GLN A 157 -16.84 12.83 5.97
N LEU A 158 -16.18 11.67 5.95
CA LEU A 158 -16.34 10.64 4.91
C LEU A 158 -17.64 9.82 5.03
N GLY A 159 -18.50 10.13 6.01
CA GLY A 159 -19.76 9.41 6.23
C GLY A 159 -19.60 8.05 6.91
N LEU A 160 -18.54 7.84 7.71
CA LEU A 160 -18.24 6.59 8.41
C LEU A 160 -18.34 6.74 9.94
N PRO A 161 -18.96 5.79 10.67
CA PRO A 161 -19.72 4.64 10.16
C PRO A 161 -21.00 5.05 9.41
N SER A 162 -21.47 4.17 8.53
CA SER A 162 -22.77 4.29 7.85
C SER A 162 -23.62 3.05 8.09
N ALA A 163 -24.89 3.08 7.65
CA ALA A 163 -25.77 1.91 7.66
C ALA A 163 -25.19 0.70 6.88
N ASP A 164 -24.33 0.97 5.89
CA ASP A 164 -23.68 -0.04 5.06
C ASP A 164 -22.23 -0.35 5.48
N THR A 165 -21.61 0.42 6.36
CA THR A 165 -20.17 0.28 6.68
C THR A 165 -19.88 0.55 8.14
N THR A 166 -19.61 -0.53 8.88
CA THR A 166 -19.16 -0.53 10.28
C THR A 166 -17.75 -1.11 10.44
N ALA A 167 -17.15 -1.64 9.37
CA ALA A 167 -15.73 -1.97 9.25
C ALA A 167 -14.99 -0.95 8.37
N PHE A 168 -14.01 -0.24 8.94
CA PHE A 168 -13.20 0.74 8.20
C PHE A 168 -11.90 1.12 8.93
N ARG A 169 -10.96 1.70 8.20
CA ARG A 169 -9.71 2.26 8.76
C ARG A 169 -10.04 3.53 9.53
N LEU A 170 -9.95 3.49 10.86
CA LEU A 170 -10.17 4.66 11.71
C LEU A 170 -8.95 5.59 11.74
N LEU A 171 -7.73 5.03 11.67
CA LEU A 171 -6.48 5.78 11.67
C LEU A 171 -5.39 5.02 10.88
N ASN A 172 -4.68 5.70 9.97
CA ASN A 172 -3.78 5.15 8.97
C ASN A 172 -2.31 5.62 9.16
N ALA A 173 -1.78 5.43 10.38
CA ALA A 173 -0.41 5.74 10.76
C ALA A 173 0.09 7.12 10.30
N ASP A 174 1.13 7.13 9.48
CA ASP A 174 1.79 8.31 8.95
C ASP A 174 0.84 9.20 8.11
N GLY A 175 -0.23 8.62 7.56
CA GLY A 175 -1.27 9.33 6.82
C GLY A 175 -2.25 10.12 7.69
N ASP A 176 -2.34 9.80 8.99
CA ASP A 176 -3.10 10.52 10.01
C ASP A 176 -2.18 11.14 11.08
N LEU A 177 -0.89 11.33 10.74
CA LEU A 177 0.12 11.97 11.57
C LEU A 177 0.37 11.30 12.94
N LEU A 178 0.03 10.01 13.07
CA LEU A 178 0.42 9.16 14.20
C LEU A 178 1.25 7.96 13.69
N PRO A 179 2.51 8.18 13.28
CA PRO A 179 3.37 7.14 12.74
C PRO A 179 3.41 5.88 13.60
N GLY A 180 3.37 4.71 12.94
CA GLY A 180 3.46 3.42 13.61
C GLY A 180 2.21 2.95 14.36
N CYS A 181 1.11 3.70 14.35
CA CYS A 181 -0.18 3.26 14.87
C CYS A 181 -1.18 3.11 13.73
N THR A 182 -1.81 1.95 13.55
CA THR A 182 -2.92 1.79 12.60
C THR A 182 -4.13 1.21 13.33
N ILE A 183 -5.29 1.82 13.14
CA ILE A 183 -6.53 1.44 13.83
C ILE A 183 -7.57 1.07 12.78
N ASP A 184 -8.10 -0.15 12.85
CA ASP A 184 -9.30 -0.55 12.13
C ASP A 184 -10.46 -0.65 13.12
N ARG A 185 -11.55 0.07 12.84
CA ARG A 185 -12.78 0.01 13.63
C ARG A 185 -13.66 -1.12 13.11
N TYR A 186 -14.23 -1.88 14.04
CA TYR A 186 -15.17 -2.97 13.78
C TYR A 186 -16.38 -2.80 14.71
N ALA A 187 -17.48 -2.31 14.14
CA ALA A 187 -18.71 -1.98 14.87
C ALA A 187 -18.47 -0.99 16.03
N ASP A 188 -18.53 -1.48 17.28
CA ASP A 188 -18.42 -0.72 18.52
C ASP A 188 -17.01 -0.74 19.14
N GLY A 189 -16.05 -1.45 18.56
CA GLY A 189 -14.66 -1.44 19.02
C GLY A 189 -13.62 -1.40 17.92
N ALA A 190 -12.36 -1.65 18.25
CA ALA A 190 -11.24 -1.46 17.34
C ALA A 190 -10.09 -2.46 17.53
N VAL A 191 -9.41 -2.78 16.43
CA VAL A 191 -8.10 -3.46 16.44
C VAL A 191 -7.01 -2.42 16.14
N VAL A 192 -6.07 -2.26 17.08
CA VAL A 192 -4.98 -1.29 17.04
C VAL A 192 -3.67 -2.04 16.79
N GLN A 193 -3.06 -1.85 15.63
CA GLN A 193 -1.73 -2.41 15.34
C GLN A 193 -0.64 -1.37 15.59
N LEU A 194 0.33 -1.70 16.43
CA LEU A 194 1.42 -0.84 16.88
C LEU A 194 2.76 -1.39 16.36
N SER A 195 3.33 -0.72 15.35
CA SER A 195 4.49 -1.21 14.60
C SER A 195 5.81 -0.52 14.94
N THR A 196 5.87 0.23 16.06
CA THR A 196 7.05 1.00 16.48
C THR A 196 7.13 1.13 18.00
N ALA A 197 8.34 1.33 18.52
CA ALA A 197 8.55 1.61 19.95
C ALA A 197 7.76 2.85 20.42
N GLY A 198 7.82 3.95 19.68
CA GLY A 198 7.12 5.19 20.03
C GLY A 198 5.60 5.02 20.09
N ALA A 199 4.99 4.38 19.08
CA ALA A 199 3.55 4.10 19.13
C ALA A 199 3.16 3.17 20.29
N TRP A 200 4.04 2.23 20.68
CA TRP A 200 3.83 1.36 21.85
C TRP A 200 3.88 2.11 23.18
N LEU A 201 4.78 3.10 23.32
CA LEU A 201 4.81 3.97 24.50
C LEU A 201 3.55 4.85 24.59
N LEU A 202 2.97 5.23 23.45
CA LEU A 202 1.76 6.06 23.35
C LEU A 202 0.44 5.28 23.47
N ARG A 203 0.49 3.95 23.60
CA ARG A 203 -0.69 3.08 23.46
C ARG A 203 -1.82 3.39 24.44
N GLN A 204 -1.52 3.81 25.67
CA GLN A 204 -2.54 4.17 26.65
C GLN A 204 -3.33 5.42 26.20
N ALA A 205 -2.64 6.46 25.72
CA ALA A 205 -3.30 7.66 25.21
C ALA A 205 -4.17 7.38 23.96
N VAL A 206 -3.80 6.38 23.15
CA VAL A 206 -4.63 5.89 22.04
C VAL A 206 -5.88 5.17 22.56
N VAL A 207 -5.75 4.27 23.54
CA VAL A 207 -6.88 3.57 24.17
C VAL A 207 -7.85 4.54 24.83
N ASP A 208 -7.35 5.49 25.62
CA ASP A 208 -8.17 6.49 26.31
C ASP A 208 -8.92 7.38 25.31
N ALA A 209 -8.28 7.78 24.21
CA ALA A 209 -8.92 8.53 23.13
C ALA A 209 -9.98 7.72 22.37
N LEU A 210 -9.79 6.41 22.19
CA LEU A 210 -10.78 5.53 21.58
C LEU A 210 -12.02 5.35 22.48
N HIS A 211 -11.82 5.12 23.78
CA HIS A 211 -12.93 5.06 24.74
C HIS A 211 -13.68 6.40 24.83
N ALA A 212 -12.98 7.54 24.78
CA ALA A 212 -13.59 8.87 24.75
C ALA A 212 -14.43 9.13 23.48
N GLU A 213 -14.12 8.48 22.36
CA GLU A 213 -14.91 8.50 21.11
C GLU A 213 -16.00 7.42 21.07
N GLY A 214 -16.25 6.74 22.20
CA GLY A 214 -17.36 5.81 22.39
C GLY A 214 -17.10 4.39 21.90
N LEU A 215 -15.85 3.99 21.68
CA LEU A 215 -15.52 2.58 21.45
C LEU A 215 -15.56 1.81 22.79
N THR A 216 -16.15 0.61 22.78
CA THR A 216 -16.41 -0.21 23.98
C THR A 216 -15.27 -1.17 24.30
N TRP A 217 -14.51 -1.59 23.28
CA TRP A 217 -13.36 -2.49 23.40
C TRP A 217 -12.24 -2.14 22.39
N CYS A 218 -11.01 -2.44 22.77
CA CYS A 218 -9.82 -2.31 21.93
C CYS A 218 -8.94 -3.57 22.04
N CYS A 219 -8.51 -4.13 20.91
CA CYS A 219 -7.49 -5.16 20.85
C CYS A 219 -6.21 -4.59 20.23
N LEU A 220 -5.20 -4.34 21.06
CA LEU A 220 -3.88 -3.88 20.65
C LEU A 220 -3.02 -5.06 20.24
N ARG A 221 -2.21 -4.91 19.20
CA ARG A 221 -1.33 -5.96 18.68
C ARG A 221 -0.05 -5.42 18.05
N VAL A 222 1.06 -6.12 18.28
CA VAL A 222 2.34 -5.86 17.59
C VAL A 222 2.43 -6.76 16.35
N PRO A 223 2.80 -6.25 15.15
CA PRO A 223 3.00 -7.08 13.96
C PRO A 223 3.98 -8.24 14.21
N THR A 224 3.72 -9.41 13.63
CA THR A 224 4.63 -10.55 13.71
C THR A 224 5.93 -10.34 12.92
N ASP A 225 5.91 -9.45 11.92
CA ASP A 225 7.03 -9.05 11.08
C ASP A 225 7.70 -7.74 11.52
N ILE A 226 7.50 -7.32 12.79
CA ILE A 226 8.10 -6.10 13.32
C ILE A 226 9.63 -6.15 13.26
N HIS A 227 10.25 -5.00 12.95
CA HIS A 227 11.69 -4.91 12.82
C HIS A 227 12.37 -4.97 14.21
N PRO A 228 13.45 -5.75 14.40
CA PRO A 228 14.10 -5.90 15.71
C PRO A 228 14.57 -4.60 16.36
N SER A 229 14.87 -3.56 15.58
CA SER A 229 15.24 -2.22 16.09
C SER A 229 14.13 -1.51 16.87
N GLU A 230 12.87 -1.95 16.75
CA GLU A 230 11.78 -1.39 17.54
C GLU A 230 11.71 -2.01 18.95
N GLY A 231 12.48 -3.07 19.25
CA GLY A 231 12.60 -3.64 20.60
C GLY A 231 11.33 -4.32 21.16
N LEU A 232 10.31 -4.56 20.33
CA LEU A 232 9.02 -5.13 20.72
C LEU A 232 8.92 -6.62 20.35
N LEU A 233 8.16 -7.38 21.15
CA LEU A 233 7.84 -8.77 20.87
C LEU A 233 6.73 -8.85 19.80
N GLY A 234 7.08 -9.26 18.58
CA GLY A 234 6.11 -9.45 17.49
C GLY A 234 5.03 -10.48 17.81
N GLY A 235 3.78 -10.19 17.44
CA GLY A 235 2.62 -11.03 17.72
C GLY A 235 2.05 -10.92 19.15
N SER A 236 2.62 -10.06 20.01
CA SER A 236 2.02 -9.73 21.31
C SER A 236 0.69 -9.00 21.16
N THR A 237 -0.22 -9.19 22.13
CA THR A 237 -1.56 -8.59 22.15
C THR A 237 -1.91 -8.05 23.54
N GLU A 238 -2.67 -6.96 23.61
CA GLU A 238 -3.19 -6.35 24.84
C GLU A 238 -4.67 -5.99 24.63
N ASN A 239 -5.56 -6.46 25.52
CA ASN A 239 -7.01 -6.27 25.38
C ASN A 239 -7.53 -5.27 26.42
N HIS A 240 -8.31 -4.30 25.98
CA HIS A 240 -9.01 -3.34 26.84
C HIS A 240 -10.52 -3.44 26.58
N GLY A 241 -11.32 -3.51 27.64
CA GLY A 241 -12.76 -3.77 27.52
C GLY A 241 -13.09 -5.21 27.11
N PRO A 242 -14.38 -5.51 26.87
CA PRO A 242 -14.87 -6.85 26.54
C PRO A 242 -14.65 -7.18 25.06
N VAL A 243 -13.39 -7.41 24.65
CA VAL A 243 -13.06 -7.83 23.28
C VAL A 243 -13.81 -9.12 22.92
N PRO A 244 -14.71 -9.12 21.92
CA PRO A 244 -15.48 -10.31 21.57
C PRO A 244 -14.59 -11.34 20.88
N THR A 245 -14.87 -12.62 21.07
CA THR A 245 -14.17 -13.70 20.35
C THR A 245 -14.51 -13.72 18.86
N LYS A 246 -15.71 -13.25 18.51
CA LYS A 246 -16.27 -13.23 17.15
C LYS A 246 -17.29 -12.09 17.06
N LEU A 247 -17.30 -11.35 15.95
CA LEU A 247 -18.36 -10.37 15.67
C LEU A 247 -18.67 -10.26 14.17
N THR A 248 -19.88 -9.81 13.87
CA THR A 248 -20.30 -9.44 12.51
C THR A 248 -20.17 -7.94 12.29
N VAL A 249 -19.64 -7.55 11.14
CA VAL A 249 -19.48 -6.16 10.69
C VAL A 249 -20.01 -5.98 9.27
N LEU A 250 -20.29 -4.74 8.89
CA LEU A 250 -20.69 -4.37 7.54
C LEU A 250 -19.53 -3.71 6.79
N LEU A 251 -19.26 -4.17 5.58
CA LEU A 251 -18.29 -3.56 4.66
C LEU A 251 -18.97 -3.36 3.30
N ALA A 252 -19.32 -2.11 2.97
CA ALA A 252 -20.06 -1.76 1.76
C ALA A 252 -21.38 -2.54 1.57
N GLY A 253 -22.13 -2.71 2.67
CA GLY A 253 -23.45 -3.35 2.72
C GLY A 253 -23.42 -4.88 2.71
N MET A 254 -22.24 -5.49 2.79
CA MET A 254 -22.06 -6.93 2.96
C MET A 254 -21.62 -7.23 4.39
N GLN A 255 -22.22 -8.25 4.99
CA GLN A 255 -21.88 -8.77 6.31
C GLN A 255 -20.62 -9.64 6.23
N PHE A 256 -19.66 -9.39 7.12
CA PHE A 256 -18.47 -10.20 7.31
C PHE A 256 -18.34 -10.55 8.78
N GLU A 257 -17.88 -11.76 9.06
CA GLU A 257 -17.65 -12.26 10.40
C GLU A 257 -16.15 -12.37 10.65
N LEU A 258 -15.67 -11.87 11.80
CA LEU A 258 -14.25 -11.87 12.11
C LEU A 258 -13.99 -12.09 13.60
N GLU A 259 -12.76 -12.50 13.89
CA GLU A 259 -12.20 -12.72 15.22
C GLU A 259 -11.20 -11.57 15.50
N PRO A 260 -11.51 -10.59 16.38
CA PRO A 260 -10.58 -9.50 16.70
C PRO A 260 -9.22 -10.01 17.18
N GLY A 261 -8.15 -9.40 16.65
CA GLY A 261 -6.77 -9.77 16.99
C GLY A 261 -6.25 -11.06 16.34
N SER A 262 -7.12 -11.87 15.74
CA SER A 262 -6.79 -13.13 15.06
C SER A 262 -6.53 -12.91 13.55
N GLY A 263 -5.71 -13.78 12.94
CA GLY A 263 -5.42 -13.78 11.51
C GLY A 263 -4.24 -12.90 11.05
N GLN A 264 -4.13 -12.70 9.73
CA GLN A 264 -3.15 -11.79 9.13
C GLN A 264 -3.69 -10.34 9.10
N LYS A 265 -2.78 -9.36 9.23
CA LYS A 265 -3.14 -7.95 9.48
C LYS A 265 -4.14 -7.83 10.65
N THR A 266 -5.12 -6.96 10.53
CA THR A 266 -6.11 -6.58 11.56
C THR A 266 -7.46 -7.26 11.39
N GLY A 267 -7.64 -8.14 10.39
CA GLY A 267 -8.91 -8.85 10.13
C GLY A 267 -9.39 -8.70 8.68
N LEU A 268 -9.82 -7.50 8.27
CA LEU A 268 -10.40 -7.23 6.95
C LEU A 268 -9.58 -6.25 6.11
N TYR A 269 -9.61 -6.44 4.79
CA TYR A 269 -9.04 -5.52 3.78
C TYR A 269 -9.99 -4.33 3.52
N CYS A 270 -10.10 -3.44 4.51
CA CYS A 270 -10.89 -2.22 4.41
C CYS A 270 -10.40 -1.27 3.31
N ASP A 271 -9.13 -1.38 2.90
CA ASP A 271 -8.52 -0.63 1.80
C ASP A 271 -9.16 -0.92 0.44
N GLN A 272 -9.71 -2.12 0.24
CA GLN A 272 -10.38 -2.50 -1.01
C GLN A 272 -11.88 -2.16 -1.07
N ARG A 273 -12.51 -1.64 0.00
CA ARG A 273 -13.96 -1.36 0.07
C ARG A 273 -14.52 -0.65 -1.16
N ASP A 274 -13.92 0.49 -1.52
CA ASP A 274 -14.39 1.35 -2.60
C ASP A 274 -14.08 0.74 -3.99
N ASN A 275 -13.13 -0.21 -4.05
CA ASN A 275 -12.82 -0.99 -5.25
C ASN A 275 -13.76 -2.18 -5.41
N HIS A 276 -14.18 -2.85 -4.33
CA HIS A 276 -15.25 -3.87 -4.39
C HIS A 276 -16.53 -3.27 -5.00
N LEU A 277 -16.94 -2.09 -4.51
CA LEU A 277 -18.10 -1.35 -5.04
C LEU A 277 -17.92 -0.95 -6.51
N ARG A 278 -16.72 -0.48 -6.90
CA ARG A 278 -16.46 -0.12 -8.29
C ARG A 278 -16.51 -1.32 -9.23
N VAL A 279 -15.95 -2.45 -8.82
CA VAL A 279 -15.97 -3.70 -9.60
C VAL A 279 -17.40 -4.24 -9.70
N ALA A 280 -18.21 -4.18 -8.64
CA ALA A 280 -19.61 -4.61 -8.65
C ALA A 280 -20.44 -3.93 -9.78
N GLN A 281 -20.17 -2.66 -10.09
CA GLN A 281 -20.82 -1.96 -11.22
C GLN A 281 -20.49 -2.54 -12.61
N LEU A 282 -19.47 -3.41 -12.70
CA LEU A 282 -19.03 -4.06 -13.93
C LEU A 282 -19.51 -5.52 -14.05
N VAL A 283 -20.22 -6.11 -13.07
CA VAL A 283 -20.47 -7.57 -13.01
C VAL A 283 -21.85 -8.04 -13.49
N ALA A 284 -22.82 -7.15 -13.70
CA ALA A 284 -24.18 -7.57 -14.05
C ALA A 284 -24.17 -8.48 -15.30
N GLY A 285 -24.78 -9.66 -15.19
CA GLY A 285 -24.86 -10.65 -16.28
C GLY A 285 -23.58 -11.47 -16.53
N ARG A 286 -22.53 -11.35 -15.71
CA ARG A 286 -21.19 -11.88 -16.00
C ARG A 286 -20.79 -13.13 -15.20
N PHE A 287 -19.98 -13.99 -15.81
CA PHE A 287 -19.15 -14.95 -15.08
C PHE A 287 -17.90 -14.25 -14.58
N VAL A 288 -17.66 -14.33 -13.27
CA VAL A 288 -16.57 -13.68 -12.53
C VAL A 288 -15.68 -14.73 -11.86
N ILE A 289 -14.36 -14.52 -11.90
CA ILE A 289 -13.40 -15.20 -11.02
C ILE A 289 -12.78 -14.17 -10.08
N ASP A 290 -12.88 -14.41 -8.77
CA ASP A 290 -12.15 -13.70 -7.72
C ASP A 290 -10.92 -14.54 -7.32
N ALA A 291 -9.76 -14.24 -7.92
CA ALA A 291 -8.51 -14.95 -7.64
C ALA A 291 -7.77 -14.29 -6.48
N PHE A 292 -7.34 -15.11 -5.51
CA PHE A 292 -6.83 -14.68 -4.20
C PHE A 292 -7.93 -14.00 -3.36
N CYS A 293 -9.13 -14.61 -3.32
CA CYS A 293 -10.35 -13.98 -2.81
C CYS A 293 -10.33 -13.64 -1.31
N HIS A 294 -9.40 -14.21 -0.52
CA HIS A 294 -9.37 -14.11 0.93
C HIS A 294 -10.73 -14.47 1.54
N PHE A 295 -11.45 -13.50 2.11
CA PHE A 295 -12.78 -13.69 2.72
C PHE A 295 -13.95 -13.37 1.77
N GLY A 296 -13.69 -13.28 0.46
CA GLY A 296 -14.68 -13.12 -0.59
C GLY A 296 -15.01 -11.67 -0.97
N GLY A 297 -14.14 -10.71 -0.69
CA GLY A 297 -14.44 -9.27 -0.79
C GLY A 297 -14.99 -8.84 -2.15
N PHE A 298 -14.34 -9.22 -3.25
CA PHE A 298 -14.83 -8.94 -4.60
C PHE A 298 -15.91 -9.92 -5.03
N GLY A 299 -15.74 -11.22 -4.81
CA GLY A 299 -16.66 -12.26 -5.27
C GLY A 299 -18.07 -12.15 -4.68
N LEU A 300 -18.20 -11.86 -3.39
CA LEU A 300 -19.50 -11.71 -2.73
C LEU A 300 -20.23 -10.46 -3.22
N GLN A 301 -19.50 -9.35 -3.42
CA GLN A 301 -20.05 -8.12 -4.00
C GLN A 301 -20.44 -8.32 -5.48
N ALA A 302 -19.68 -9.14 -6.22
CA ALA A 302 -20.02 -9.54 -7.58
C ALA A 302 -21.32 -10.34 -7.63
N ALA A 303 -21.51 -11.31 -6.73
CA ALA A 303 -22.73 -12.10 -6.64
C ALA A 303 -23.95 -11.22 -6.30
N ARG A 304 -23.83 -10.33 -5.29
CA ARG A 304 -24.91 -9.38 -4.93
C ARG A 304 -25.30 -8.46 -6.09
N ALA A 305 -24.35 -8.04 -6.91
CA ALA A 305 -24.58 -7.17 -8.07
C ALA A 305 -24.97 -7.91 -9.37
N GLY A 306 -25.40 -9.17 -9.28
CA GLY A 306 -26.03 -9.89 -10.39
C GLY A 306 -25.05 -10.53 -11.37
N ALA A 307 -23.87 -10.95 -10.92
CA ALA A 307 -23.05 -11.92 -11.65
C ALA A 307 -23.83 -13.22 -11.86
N THR A 308 -23.77 -13.81 -13.07
CA THR A 308 -24.44 -15.09 -13.39
C THR A 308 -23.73 -16.29 -12.80
N LYS A 309 -22.42 -16.15 -12.54
CA LYS A 309 -21.58 -17.13 -11.85
C LYS A 309 -20.41 -16.41 -11.19
N VAL A 310 -20.05 -16.81 -9.98
CA VAL A 310 -18.85 -16.36 -9.29
C VAL A 310 -18.06 -17.57 -8.83
N LEU A 311 -16.75 -17.58 -9.09
CA LEU A 311 -15.80 -18.54 -8.53
C LEU A 311 -14.74 -17.80 -7.72
N CYS A 312 -14.72 -18.04 -6.41
CA CYS A 312 -13.75 -17.51 -5.46
C CYS A 312 -12.65 -18.56 -5.23
N VAL A 313 -11.39 -18.17 -5.42
CA VAL A 313 -10.23 -19.07 -5.29
C VAL A 313 -9.20 -18.52 -4.32
N ASP A 314 -8.82 -19.31 -3.31
CA ASP A 314 -7.73 -18.99 -2.39
C ASP A 314 -6.91 -20.25 -2.06
N ALA A 315 -5.64 -20.08 -1.68
CA ALA A 315 -4.77 -21.18 -1.28
C ALA A 315 -4.98 -21.60 0.20
N SER A 316 -5.69 -20.78 0.98
CA SER A 316 -5.98 -21.02 2.39
C SER A 316 -7.39 -21.61 2.57
N GLN A 317 -7.48 -22.84 3.10
CA GLN A 317 -8.77 -23.45 3.42
C GLN A 317 -9.60 -22.57 4.37
N ARG A 318 -8.98 -21.95 5.39
CA ARG A 318 -9.66 -21.01 6.30
C ARG A 318 -10.28 -19.81 5.56
N ALA A 319 -9.66 -19.36 4.46
CA ALA A 319 -10.18 -18.25 3.66
C ALA A 319 -11.36 -18.69 2.77
N VAL A 320 -11.28 -19.90 2.22
CA VAL A 320 -12.36 -20.57 1.48
C VAL A 320 -13.58 -20.83 2.36
N ASP A 321 -13.37 -21.38 3.56
CA ASP A 321 -14.43 -21.66 4.54
C ASP A 321 -15.12 -20.37 5.00
N ALA A 322 -14.34 -19.31 5.28
CA ALA A 322 -14.87 -17.99 5.61
C ALA A 322 -15.65 -17.38 4.44
N THR A 323 -15.15 -17.47 3.20
CA THR A 323 -15.86 -17.00 2.01
C THR A 323 -17.20 -17.71 1.83
N PHE A 324 -17.27 -19.02 2.10
CA PHE A 324 -18.51 -19.79 2.06
C PHE A 324 -19.50 -19.32 3.14
N ALA A 325 -19.07 -19.24 4.41
CA ALA A 325 -19.92 -18.76 5.50
C ALA A 325 -20.42 -17.32 5.28
N HIS A 326 -19.59 -16.44 4.71
CA HIS A 326 -20.01 -15.08 4.32
C HIS A 326 -21.00 -15.08 3.15
N ALA A 327 -20.94 -16.05 2.23
CA ALA A 327 -21.93 -16.18 1.17
C ALA A 327 -23.31 -16.52 1.74
N GLU A 328 -23.37 -17.50 2.66
CA GLU A 328 -24.59 -17.86 3.39
C GLU A 328 -25.14 -16.68 4.20
N LEU A 329 -24.28 -15.99 4.96
CA LEU A 329 -24.64 -14.83 5.79
C LEU A 329 -25.24 -13.66 4.98
N ASN A 330 -24.89 -13.54 3.70
CA ASN A 330 -25.42 -12.51 2.81
C ASN A 330 -26.51 -13.01 1.85
N GLY A 331 -26.88 -14.30 1.90
CA GLY A 331 -27.86 -14.89 0.98
C GLY A 331 -27.43 -14.88 -0.48
N VAL A 332 -26.12 -14.90 -0.77
CA VAL A 332 -25.57 -14.89 -2.14
C VAL A 332 -24.94 -16.24 -2.49
N VAL A 333 -24.99 -16.62 -3.77
CA VAL A 333 -24.42 -17.89 -4.26
C VAL A 333 -23.07 -17.64 -4.92
N VAL A 334 -22.02 -18.26 -4.39
CA VAL A 334 -20.68 -18.30 -4.99
C VAL A 334 -20.16 -19.73 -5.00
N GLN A 335 -19.34 -20.09 -5.98
CA GLN A 335 -18.51 -21.29 -5.93
C GLN A 335 -17.22 -20.94 -5.20
N VAL A 336 -16.77 -21.78 -4.28
CA VAL A 336 -15.49 -21.60 -3.56
C VAL A 336 -14.56 -22.76 -3.89
N GLN A 337 -13.27 -22.47 -4.06
CA GLN A 337 -12.26 -23.47 -4.36
C GLN A 337 -10.95 -23.19 -3.60
N CYS A 338 -10.49 -24.20 -2.86
CA CYS A 338 -9.15 -24.20 -2.27
C CYS A 338 -8.12 -24.66 -3.31
N GLY A 339 -7.09 -23.84 -3.57
CA GLY A 339 -6.02 -24.19 -4.50
C GLY A 339 -5.19 -23.00 -4.99
N ASP A 340 -4.20 -23.30 -5.84
CA ASP A 340 -3.40 -22.26 -6.51
C ASP A 340 -4.24 -21.56 -7.59
N ALA A 341 -4.56 -20.29 -7.35
CA ALA A 341 -5.29 -19.46 -8.28
C ALA A 341 -4.60 -19.31 -9.65
N ILE A 342 -3.26 -19.39 -9.72
CA ILE A 342 -2.53 -19.39 -10.99
C ILE A 342 -2.83 -20.68 -11.79
N HIS A 343 -2.93 -21.82 -11.11
CA HIS A 343 -3.31 -23.08 -11.74
C HIS A 343 -4.75 -23.02 -12.26
N VAL A 344 -5.70 -22.52 -11.47
CA VAL A 344 -7.11 -22.36 -11.91
C VAL A 344 -7.22 -21.43 -13.11
N LEU A 345 -6.55 -20.26 -13.10
CA LEU A 345 -6.58 -19.34 -14.23
C LEU A 345 -5.99 -19.96 -15.52
N ARG A 346 -4.97 -20.83 -15.44
CA ARG A 346 -4.44 -21.55 -16.62
C ARG A 346 -5.50 -22.45 -17.26
N GLN A 347 -6.32 -23.14 -16.46
CA GLN A 347 -7.39 -24.02 -16.99
C GLN A 347 -8.39 -23.24 -17.87
N PHE A 348 -8.69 -21.98 -17.52
CA PHE A 348 -9.51 -21.09 -18.36
C PHE A 348 -8.73 -20.49 -19.53
N GLY A 349 -7.41 -20.31 -19.42
CA GLY A 349 -6.56 -19.83 -20.51
C GLY A 349 -6.65 -20.69 -21.77
N ASP A 350 -6.66 -22.01 -21.58
CA ASP A 350 -6.70 -23.03 -22.63
C ASP A 350 -8.13 -23.41 -23.08
N ALA A 351 -9.16 -22.85 -22.44
CA ALA A 351 -10.57 -23.12 -22.76
C ALA A 351 -11.06 -22.36 -24.00
N ALA A 352 -12.15 -22.85 -24.60
CA ALA A 352 -12.90 -22.11 -25.62
C ALA A 352 -13.45 -20.79 -25.04
N ASP A 353 -13.47 -19.72 -25.84
CA ASP A 353 -13.71 -18.35 -25.35
C ASP A 353 -15.03 -18.18 -24.60
N GLN A 354 -16.11 -18.80 -25.10
CA GLN A 354 -17.43 -18.76 -24.45
C GLN A 354 -17.52 -19.49 -23.09
N ALA A 355 -16.49 -20.25 -22.70
CA ALA A 355 -16.36 -20.88 -21.39
C ALA A 355 -15.49 -20.08 -20.42
N LYS A 356 -14.84 -19.01 -20.88
CA LYS A 356 -13.97 -18.14 -20.08
C LYS A 356 -14.78 -17.17 -19.21
N PRO A 357 -14.24 -16.72 -18.07
CA PRO A 357 -14.80 -15.60 -17.32
C PRO A 357 -14.77 -14.29 -18.12
N SER A 358 -15.89 -13.59 -18.09
CA SER A 358 -16.04 -12.22 -18.58
C SER A 358 -15.38 -11.15 -17.69
N LEU A 359 -15.07 -11.48 -16.44
CA LEU A 359 -14.29 -10.63 -15.53
C LEU A 359 -13.42 -11.48 -14.61
N VAL A 360 -12.13 -11.16 -14.51
CA VAL A 360 -11.20 -11.76 -13.55
C VAL A 360 -10.69 -10.67 -12.61
N ILE A 361 -10.71 -10.91 -11.30
CA ILE A 361 -9.98 -10.12 -10.30
C ILE A 361 -8.73 -10.89 -9.89
N VAL A 362 -7.62 -10.18 -9.69
CA VAL A 362 -6.33 -10.71 -9.22
C VAL A 362 -5.78 -9.80 -8.13
N ASP A 363 -5.96 -10.18 -6.86
CA ASP A 363 -5.39 -9.44 -5.70
C ASP A 363 -4.36 -10.26 -4.90
N PRO A 364 -3.15 -10.44 -5.45
CA PRO A 364 -2.18 -11.38 -4.92
C PRO A 364 -1.44 -10.80 -3.68
N PRO A 365 -0.87 -11.68 -2.85
CA PRO A 365 -0.02 -11.25 -1.73
C PRO A 365 1.21 -10.46 -2.20
N LYS A 366 1.77 -9.66 -1.28
CA LYS A 366 2.92 -8.77 -1.52
C LYS A 366 4.19 -9.55 -1.92
N TYR A 367 4.50 -9.61 -3.23
CA TYR A 367 5.75 -10.23 -3.71
C TYR A 367 7.02 -9.38 -3.48
N ALA A 368 6.91 -8.05 -3.51
CA ALA A 368 8.03 -7.13 -3.28
C ALA A 368 8.07 -6.71 -1.81
N THR A 369 8.93 -7.36 -1.00
CA THR A 369 9.10 -7.08 0.44
C THR A 369 10.25 -6.11 0.75
N LYS A 370 11.31 -6.09 -0.08
CA LYS A 370 12.50 -5.23 0.07
C LYS A 370 12.92 -4.67 -1.30
N ALA A 371 13.58 -3.51 -1.33
CA ALA A 371 13.97 -2.83 -2.57
C ALA A 371 14.77 -3.71 -3.54
N ALA A 372 15.73 -4.49 -3.02
CA ALA A 372 16.52 -5.43 -3.82
C ALA A 372 15.70 -6.57 -4.49
N ALA A 373 14.48 -6.83 -4.03
CA ALA A 373 13.59 -7.85 -4.60
C ALA A 373 12.59 -7.28 -5.62
N LEU A 374 12.60 -5.97 -5.89
CA LEU A 374 11.58 -5.29 -6.70
C LEU A 374 11.50 -5.83 -8.13
N GLU A 375 12.63 -5.99 -8.82
CA GLU A 375 12.64 -6.49 -10.21
C GLU A 375 12.13 -7.94 -10.31
N ALA A 376 12.56 -8.81 -9.41
CA ALA A 376 12.10 -10.20 -9.36
C ALA A 376 10.59 -10.29 -9.04
N ALA A 377 10.09 -9.41 -8.17
CA ALA A 377 8.67 -9.31 -7.88
C ALA A 377 7.86 -8.79 -9.07
N LEU A 378 8.34 -7.77 -9.80
CA LEU A 378 7.70 -7.27 -11.03
C LEU A 378 7.57 -8.37 -12.09
N LYS A 379 8.59 -9.22 -12.27
CA LYS A 379 8.52 -10.39 -13.17
C LYS A 379 7.47 -11.41 -12.72
N LYS A 380 7.31 -11.65 -11.41
CA LYS A 380 6.22 -12.50 -10.88
C LYS A 380 4.83 -11.89 -11.11
N TYR A 381 4.66 -10.59 -10.88
CA TYR A 381 3.42 -9.88 -11.20
C TYR A 381 3.10 -9.95 -12.70
N GLN A 382 4.10 -9.78 -13.58
CA GLN A 382 3.92 -9.88 -15.02
C GLN A 382 3.40 -11.27 -15.44
N ALA A 383 4.09 -12.33 -15.03
CA ALA A 383 3.71 -13.71 -15.38
C ALA A 383 2.30 -14.08 -14.87
N LEU A 384 1.95 -13.65 -13.65
CA LEU A 384 0.60 -13.80 -13.08
C LEU A 384 -0.44 -13.07 -13.94
N ASN A 385 -0.20 -11.80 -14.29
CA ASN A 385 -1.13 -11.02 -15.09
C ASN A 385 -1.25 -11.54 -16.53
N ALA A 386 -0.18 -12.09 -17.11
CA ALA A 386 -0.22 -12.71 -18.43
C ALA A 386 -1.08 -13.99 -18.43
N VAL A 387 -1.02 -14.78 -17.35
CA VAL A 387 -1.94 -15.92 -17.14
C VAL A 387 -3.38 -15.43 -16.99
N ALA A 388 -3.62 -14.41 -16.17
CA ALA A 388 -4.97 -13.86 -15.96
C ALA A 388 -5.57 -13.28 -17.24
N LEU A 389 -4.79 -12.55 -18.04
CA LEU A 389 -5.25 -11.98 -19.32
C LEU A 389 -5.61 -13.05 -20.36
N ARG A 390 -4.90 -14.19 -20.39
CA ARG A 390 -5.28 -15.33 -21.24
C ARG A 390 -6.58 -16.02 -20.76
N ALA A 391 -6.87 -15.96 -19.47
CA ALA A 391 -8.05 -16.55 -18.86
C ALA A 391 -9.33 -15.72 -19.05
N VAL A 392 -9.23 -14.42 -19.35
CA VAL A 392 -10.37 -13.54 -19.62
C VAL A 392 -10.89 -13.80 -21.05
N GLN A 393 -12.21 -13.79 -21.23
CA GLN A 393 -12.85 -13.89 -22.56
C GLN A 393 -12.56 -12.66 -23.44
N ASP A 394 -12.62 -12.79 -24.76
CA ASP A 394 -12.51 -11.65 -25.68
C ASP A 394 -13.58 -10.56 -25.37
N GLY A 395 -13.16 -9.30 -25.23
CA GLY A 395 -14.05 -8.20 -24.81
C GLY A 395 -14.32 -8.09 -23.30
N GLY A 396 -13.77 -9.01 -22.50
CA GLY A 396 -13.91 -9.07 -21.04
C GLY A 396 -13.05 -8.08 -20.25
N TRP A 397 -12.91 -8.34 -18.95
CA TRP A 397 -12.29 -7.41 -17.98
C TRP A 397 -11.25 -8.11 -17.10
N LEU A 398 -10.16 -7.41 -16.81
CA LEU A 398 -9.20 -7.78 -15.76
C LEU A 398 -9.10 -6.66 -14.74
N VAL A 399 -9.30 -6.99 -13.46
CA VAL A 399 -8.98 -6.14 -12.32
C VAL A 399 -7.69 -6.66 -11.70
N SER A 400 -6.63 -5.87 -11.72
CA SER A 400 -5.31 -6.27 -11.22
C SER A 400 -4.88 -5.36 -10.08
N CYS A 401 -4.50 -5.95 -8.95
CA CYS A 401 -4.12 -5.22 -7.75
C CYS A 401 -2.64 -5.42 -7.39
N SER A 402 -2.06 -4.45 -6.68
CA SER A 402 -0.75 -4.59 -6.05
C SER A 402 -0.65 -3.73 -4.78
N CYS A 403 -0.44 -4.39 -3.63
CA CYS A 403 -0.31 -3.76 -2.32
C CYS A 403 1.14 -3.44 -1.90
N SER A 404 2.14 -3.53 -2.80
CA SER A 404 3.53 -3.20 -2.45
C SER A 404 3.86 -1.72 -2.71
N GLY A 405 4.16 -0.95 -1.65
CA GLY A 405 4.63 0.44 -1.76
C GLY A 405 5.94 0.64 -2.52
N LEU A 406 6.73 -0.41 -2.77
CA LEU A 406 7.92 -0.35 -3.64
C LEU A 406 7.57 -0.34 -5.14
N VAL A 407 6.34 -0.73 -5.50
CA VAL A 407 5.85 -0.73 -6.87
C VAL A 407 5.08 0.58 -7.09
N GLU A 408 5.74 1.57 -7.70
CA GLU A 408 5.10 2.83 -8.08
C GLU A 408 4.02 2.61 -9.16
N PRO A 409 2.98 3.47 -9.23
CA PRO A 409 1.91 3.35 -10.22
C PRO A 409 2.41 3.29 -11.70
N PRO A 410 3.39 4.10 -12.15
CA PRO A 410 3.90 3.99 -13.52
C PRO A 410 4.64 2.67 -13.79
N ALA A 411 5.31 2.09 -12.79
CA ALA A 411 5.94 0.77 -12.91
C ALA A 411 4.90 -0.35 -12.98
N PHE A 412 3.81 -0.23 -12.22
CA PHE A 412 2.68 -1.16 -12.28
C PHE A 412 2.00 -1.17 -13.66
N VAL A 413 1.70 0.01 -14.22
CA VAL A 413 1.09 0.11 -15.56
C VAL A 413 2.01 -0.43 -16.65
N ARG A 414 3.32 -0.18 -16.59
CA ARG A 414 4.28 -0.78 -17.55
C ARG A 414 4.33 -2.30 -17.45
N MET A 415 4.29 -2.85 -16.23
CA MET A 415 4.23 -4.31 -16.00
C MET A 415 2.97 -4.92 -16.63
N LEU A 416 1.81 -4.27 -16.50
CA LEU A 416 0.56 -4.72 -17.13
C LEU A 416 0.61 -4.69 -18.66
N ALA A 417 1.25 -3.66 -19.25
CA ALA A 417 1.45 -3.61 -20.70
C ALA A 417 2.35 -4.75 -21.21
N MET A 418 3.41 -5.09 -20.47
CA MET A 418 4.27 -6.25 -20.78
C MET A 418 3.50 -7.58 -20.63
N ALA A 419 2.68 -7.71 -19.59
CA ALA A 419 1.83 -8.88 -19.38
C ALA A 419 0.79 -9.07 -20.51
N ALA A 420 0.22 -7.98 -21.04
CA ALA A 420 -0.70 -8.04 -22.18
C ALA A 420 -0.02 -8.47 -23.47
N HIS A 421 1.20 -7.96 -23.73
CA HIS A 421 2.02 -8.43 -24.84
C HIS A 421 2.36 -9.92 -24.74
N GLU A 422 2.76 -10.40 -23.55
CA GLU A 422 3.03 -11.82 -23.28
C GLU A 422 1.77 -12.72 -23.38
N ALA A 423 0.59 -12.16 -23.06
CA ALA A 423 -0.69 -12.83 -23.23
C ALA A 423 -1.21 -12.83 -24.68
N GLY A 424 -0.60 -12.05 -25.58
CA GLY A 424 -1.05 -11.92 -26.97
C GLY A 424 -2.36 -11.16 -27.13
N VAL A 425 -2.72 -10.28 -26.19
CA VAL A 425 -3.97 -9.51 -26.19
C VAL A 425 -3.71 -8.00 -26.18
N SER A 426 -4.64 -7.23 -26.74
CA SER A 426 -4.67 -5.78 -26.59
C SER A 426 -5.59 -5.40 -25.44
N VAL A 427 -5.18 -4.41 -24.63
CA VAL A 427 -5.95 -3.95 -23.47
C VAL A 427 -6.08 -2.44 -23.43
N GLN A 428 -7.17 -1.95 -22.85
CA GLN A 428 -7.36 -0.55 -22.48
C GLN A 428 -7.30 -0.40 -20.96
N LEU A 429 -6.45 0.49 -20.45
CA LEU A 429 -6.51 0.92 -19.05
C LEU A 429 -7.69 1.89 -18.89
N VAL A 430 -8.74 1.44 -18.22
CA VAL A 430 -9.97 2.23 -18.03
C VAL A 430 -9.87 3.06 -16.76
N GLU A 431 -9.40 2.47 -15.66
CA GLU A 431 -9.17 3.17 -14.38
C GLU A 431 -7.89 2.69 -13.71
N LEU A 432 -7.22 3.62 -13.03
CA LEU A 432 -6.13 3.33 -12.09
C LEU A 432 -6.51 3.93 -10.74
N ARG A 433 -6.84 3.06 -9.77
CA ARG A 433 -7.37 3.39 -8.45
C ARG A 433 -6.34 3.09 -7.35
N GLY A 434 -6.59 3.63 -6.16
CA GLY A 434 -5.78 3.41 -4.96
C GLY A 434 -6.57 2.71 -3.85
N PRO A 435 -6.15 2.87 -2.59
CA PRO A 435 -6.97 2.44 -1.45
C PRO A 435 -8.18 3.37 -1.25
N SER A 436 -9.13 2.86 -0.48
CA SER A 436 -10.35 3.54 -0.09
C SER A 436 -10.08 4.81 0.73
N ALA A 437 -10.99 5.79 0.69
CA ALA A 437 -10.72 7.16 1.17
C ALA A 437 -10.35 7.29 2.67
N ASP A 438 -10.71 6.29 3.47
CA ASP A 438 -10.35 6.11 4.88
C ASP A 438 -8.89 5.68 5.10
N HIS A 439 -8.09 5.52 4.03
CA HIS A 439 -6.65 5.30 4.07
C HIS A 439 -5.88 6.53 3.52
N PRO A 440 -5.94 7.69 4.20
CA PRO A 440 -5.27 8.91 3.77
C PRO A 440 -3.75 8.73 3.76
N THR A 441 -3.05 9.54 2.97
CA THR A 441 -1.59 9.61 2.91
C THR A 441 -1.17 11.07 2.77
N ALA A 442 -0.10 11.48 3.47
CA ALA A 442 0.42 12.82 3.31
C ALA A 442 0.95 13.02 1.87
N PRO A 443 0.68 14.15 1.18
CA PRO A 443 1.13 14.36 -0.21
C PRO A 443 2.64 14.24 -0.41
N ALA A 444 3.44 14.56 0.61
CA ALA A 444 4.90 14.41 0.59
C ALA A 444 5.37 12.97 0.80
N HIS A 445 4.52 12.05 1.28
CA HIS A 445 4.87 10.68 1.66
C HIS A 445 4.31 9.66 0.65
N ALA A 446 4.98 9.56 -0.50
CA ALA A 446 4.54 8.71 -1.60
C ALA A 446 4.55 7.20 -1.24
N GLU A 447 5.44 6.79 -0.34
CA GLU A 447 5.60 5.43 0.17
C GLU A 447 4.32 4.92 0.87
N GLY A 448 3.53 5.82 1.44
CA GLY A 448 2.21 5.51 2.00
C GLY A 448 1.18 5.04 0.96
N ARG A 449 1.37 5.36 -0.34
CA ARG A 449 0.43 4.99 -1.42
C ARG A 449 0.67 3.57 -1.93
N TYR A 450 0.51 2.60 -1.02
CA TYR A 450 0.93 1.22 -1.25
C TYR A 450 0.04 0.44 -2.22
N LEU A 451 -1.27 0.70 -2.26
CA LEU A 451 -2.23 -0.01 -3.10
C LEU A 451 -2.40 0.66 -4.47
N LYS A 452 -2.31 -0.12 -5.54
CA LYS A 452 -2.78 0.23 -6.88
C LYS A 452 -3.77 -0.84 -7.34
N VAL A 453 -4.84 -0.41 -8.00
CA VAL A 453 -5.83 -1.29 -8.65
C VAL A 453 -6.05 -0.78 -10.07
N ALA A 454 -5.70 -1.58 -11.07
CA ALA A 454 -5.93 -1.27 -12.48
C ALA A 454 -7.15 -2.04 -12.99
N ILE A 455 -8.11 -1.33 -13.57
CA ILE A 455 -9.25 -1.92 -14.27
C ILE A 455 -8.94 -1.86 -15.77
N LEU A 456 -8.74 -3.03 -16.37
CA LEU A 456 -8.42 -3.21 -17.78
C LEU A 456 -9.61 -3.81 -18.52
N ARG A 457 -9.89 -3.31 -19.72
CA ARG A 457 -10.75 -3.98 -20.70
C ARG A 457 -9.86 -4.74 -21.68
N VAL A 458 -10.12 -6.03 -21.89
CA VAL A 458 -9.52 -6.82 -22.97
C VAL A 458 -10.27 -6.50 -24.26
N LEU A 459 -9.54 -6.20 -25.33
CA LEU A 459 -10.14 -5.96 -26.64
C LEU A 459 -10.40 -7.30 -27.35
N SER A 460 -11.58 -7.42 -27.96
CA SER A 460 -11.89 -8.52 -28.89
C SER A 460 -10.91 -8.51 -30.06
N LYS A 461 -10.56 -9.70 -30.56
CA LYS A 461 -9.78 -9.83 -31.79
C LYS A 461 -10.58 -9.30 -32.99
N ALA A 462 -9.86 -8.69 -33.93
CA ALA A 462 -10.40 -8.11 -35.16
C ALA A 462 -10.55 -9.15 -36.27
#